data_AF-A0A0L1KEA5-F1
#
_entry.id   AF-A0A0L1KEA5-F1
#
_cell.length_a   1.000
_cell.length_b   1.000
_cell.length_c   1.000
_cell.angle_alpha   90.00
_cell.angle_beta   90.00
_cell.angle_gamma   90.00
#
_symmetry.space_group_name_H-M   'P 1'
#
loop_
_entity.id
_entity.type
_entity.pdbx_description
1 polymer ?
#
loop_
_entity_poly.entity_id
_entity_poly.type
_entity_poly.pdbx_seq_one_letter_code
_entity_poly.pdbx_strand_id
1 'polypeptide(L)'
;MRLLTGNDLKTGAVTWWTGSDWSIHVEDATDVAGSEDEIARREEAARRVNSPYAVDAELQDGSPRPSHIKERVRALGPTVRPDLTLKPADPEIGNWVI
;
A
#
# COMPACT_ATOMS: atom_id res chain seq x y z
N MET A 1 7.78 10.55 -4.11
CA MET A 1 8.36 9.48 -3.26
C MET A 1 8.13 8.14 -3.94
N ARG A 2 8.82 7.09 -3.50
CA ARG A 2 8.53 5.71 -3.90
C ARG A 2 8.04 4.94 -2.69
N LEU A 3 6.92 4.25 -2.81
CA LEU A 3 6.41 3.34 -1.77
C LEU A 3 6.62 1.90 -2.23
N LEU A 4 6.83 0.99 -1.28
CA LEU A 4 6.86 -0.43 -1.55
C LEU A 4 5.55 -1.07 -1.10
N THR A 5 4.91 -1.81 -2.01
CA THR A 5 3.68 -2.55 -1.74
C THR A 5 3.80 -4.00 -2.19
N GLY A 6 3.04 -4.88 -1.56
CA GLY A 6 2.89 -6.28 -1.96
C GLY A 6 1.67 -6.90 -1.32
N ASN A 7 1.68 -8.22 -1.20
CA ASN A 7 0.63 -8.94 -0.48
C ASN A 7 1.22 -9.70 0.71
N ASP A 8 0.59 -9.59 1.88
CA ASP A 8 0.90 -10.45 3.01
C ASP A 8 0.71 -11.92 2.60
N LEU A 9 1.71 -12.76 2.87
CA LEU A 9 1.73 -14.13 2.38
C LEU A 9 0.62 -15.00 3.00
N LYS A 10 0.26 -14.73 4.26
CA LYS A 10 -0.69 -15.55 5.01
C LYS A 10 -2.14 -15.20 4.69
N THR A 11 -2.46 -13.93 4.62
CA THR A 11 -3.82 -13.40 4.51
C THR A 11 -4.17 -12.93 3.10
N GLY A 12 -3.17 -12.67 2.26
CA GLY A 12 -3.36 -12.05 0.95
C GLY A 12 -3.68 -10.54 1.01
N ALA A 13 -3.68 -9.93 2.20
CA ALA A 13 -3.95 -8.50 2.35
C ALA A 13 -2.92 -7.67 1.56
N VAL A 14 -3.37 -6.56 0.96
CA VAL A 14 -2.45 -5.58 0.39
C VAL A 14 -1.71 -4.90 1.53
N THR A 15 -0.38 -4.84 1.46
CA THR A 15 0.46 -4.26 2.50
C THR A 15 1.45 -3.24 1.95
N TRP A 16 1.95 -2.39 2.85
CA TRP A 16 2.80 -1.24 2.59
C TRP A 16 3.98 -1.23 3.57
N TRP A 17 5.18 -0.99 3.06
CA TRP A 17 6.40 -0.99 3.87
C TRP A 17 6.51 0.24 4.77
N THR A 18 6.70 0.03 6.07
CA THR A 18 6.75 1.09 7.09
C THR A 18 8.16 1.58 7.41
N GLY A 19 9.19 0.99 6.80
CA GLY A 19 10.59 1.21 7.15
C GLY A 19 11.20 0.07 7.96
N SER A 20 10.36 -0.71 8.64
CA SER A 20 10.78 -1.88 9.44
C SER A 20 9.85 -3.09 9.35
N ASP A 21 8.59 -2.89 8.97
CA ASP A 21 7.57 -3.94 8.87
C ASP A 21 6.56 -3.61 7.75
N TRP A 22 5.45 -4.35 7.70
CA TRP A 22 4.37 -4.23 6.73
C TRP A 22 3.05 -3.86 7.39
N SER A 23 2.45 -2.74 6.98
CA SER A 23 1.12 -2.32 7.40
C SER A 23 0.08 -2.58 6.32
N ILE A 24 -1.17 -2.79 6.70
CA ILE A 24 -2.30 -2.78 5.75
C ILE A 24 -2.71 -1.35 5.37
N HIS A 25 -2.26 -0.35 6.12
CA HIS A 25 -2.59 1.06 5.93
C HIS A 25 -1.50 1.75 5.12
N VAL A 26 -1.89 2.43 4.04
CA VAL A 26 -0.96 3.18 3.18
C VAL A 26 -0.39 4.40 3.88
N GLU A 27 -1.08 4.91 4.88
CA GLU A 27 -0.68 6.06 5.70
C GLU A 27 0.61 5.80 6.49
N ASP A 28 0.90 4.53 6.80
CA ASP A 28 2.11 4.13 7.53
C ASP A 28 3.32 3.95 6.59
N ALA A 29 3.12 4.08 5.28
CA ALA A 29 4.16 3.81 4.29
C ALA A 29 5.25 4.89 4.32
N THR A 30 6.51 4.46 4.23
CA THR A 30 7.66 5.38 4.13
C THR A 30 8.24 5.42 2.72
N ASP A 31 8.89 6.54 2.40
CA ASP A 31 9.67 6.66 1.16
C ASP A 31 10.84 5.66 1.17
N VAL A 32 10.96 4.89 0.09
CA VAL A 32 12.03 3.91 -0.15
C VAL A 32 12.89 4.27 -1.36
N ALA A 33 12.74 5.48 -1.91
CA ALA A 33 13.46 5.91 -3.11
C ALA A 33 14.97 5.60 -3.05
N GLY A 34 15.45 4.83 -4.02
CA GLY A 34 16.86 4.41 -4.13
C GLY A 34 17.23 3.12 -3.39
N SER A 35 16.30 2.52 -2.63
CA SER A 35 16.50 1.27 -1.88
C SER A 35 15.43 0.20 -2.17
N GLU A 36 14.59 0.44 -3.18
CA GLU A 36 13.39 -0.34 -3.44
C GLU A 36 13.69 -1.80 -3.72
N ASP A 37 14.59 -2.06 -4.67
CA ASP A 37 14.96 -3.41 -5.11
C ASP A 37 15.68 -4.21 -4.02
N GLU A 38 16.39 -3.53 -3.11
CA GLU A 38 17.08 -4.15 -2.00
C GLU A 38 16.07 -4.62 -0.94
N ILE A 39 15.19 -3.71 -0.51
CA ILE A 39 14.15 -4.01 0.48
C ILE A 39 13.19 -5.07 -0.07
N ALA A 40 12.72 -4.92 -1.31
CA ALA A 40 11.82 -5.86 -1.97
C ALA A 40 12.38 -7.29 -1.96
N ARG A 41 13.61 -7.48 -2.44
CA ARG A 41 14.25 -8.81 -2.49
C ARG A 41 14.50 -9.39 -1.11
N ARG A 42 14.91 -8.57 -0.14
CA ARG A 42 15.15 -9.01 1.24
C ARG A 42 13.86 -9.52 1.89
N GLU A 43 12.77 -8.75 1.78
CA GLU A 43 11.50 -9.08 2.42
C GLU A 43 10.78 -10.25 1.74
N GLU A 44 10.89 -10.35 0.40
CA GLU A 44 10.38 -11.50 -0.35
C GLU A 44 11.14 -12.79 -0.01
N ALA A 45 12.48 -12.75 0.06
CA ALA A 45 13.30 -13.89 0.46
C ALA A 45 13.00 -14.33 1.91
N ALA A 46 12.67 -13.38 2.79
CA ALA A 46 12.22 -13.64 4.14
C ALA A 46 10.77 -14.18 4.22
N ARG A 47 10.05 -14.25 3.10
CA ARG A 47 8.64 -14.69 2.99
C ARG A 47 7.68 -13.86 3.84
N ARG A 48 7.99 -12.58 4.06
CA ARG A 48 7.09 -11.64 4.76
C ARG A 48 6.09 -11.00 3.82
N VAL A 49 6.43 -10.91 2.54
CA VAL A 49 5.60 -10.33 1.49
C VAL A 49 5.72 -11.18 0.21
N ASN A 50 4.66 -11.20 -0.58
CA ASN A 50 4.61 -11.82 -1.90
C ASN A 50 4.62 -10.74 -2.99
N SER A 51 5.49 -10.91 -3.99
CA SER A 51 5.58 -10.07 -5.18
C SER A 51 5.66 -8.56 -4.85
N PRO A 52 6.58 -8.11 -3.99
CA PRO A 52 6.70 -6.70 -3.65
C PRO A 52 7.19 -5.89 -4.86
N TYR A 53 6.61 -4.71 -5.05
CA TYR A 53 7.03 -3.77 -6.10
C TYR A 53 6.89 -2.32 -5.64
N ALA A 54 7.71 -1.45 -6.24
CA ALA A 54 7.69 -0.03 -5.96
C ALA A 54 6.63 0.70 -6.80
N VAL A 55 6.02 1.72 -6.22
CA VAL A 55 5.02 2.57 -6.87
C VAL A 55 5.32 4.03 -6.59
N ASP A 56 5.04 4.89 -7.55
CA ASP A 56 5.12 6.34 -7.37
C ASP A 56 3.97 6.83 -6.48
N ALA A 57 4.31 7.76 -5.58
CA ALA A 57 3.35 8.41 -4.71
C ALA A 57 3.76 9.86 -4.42
N GLU A 58 2.78 10.63 -3.96
CA GLU A 58 2.92 12.01 -3.52
C GLU A 58 2.43 12.15 -2.07
N LEU A 59 2.92 13.15 -1.34
CA LEU A 59 2.31 13.53 -0.06
C LEU A 59 1.08 14.38 -0.36
N GLN A 60 -0.07 13.96 0.14
CA GLN A 60 -1.28 14.77 0.17
C GLN A 60 -1.71 14.93 1.63
N ASP A 61 -1.81 16.17 2.09
CA ASP A 61 -2.21 16.51 3.47
C ASP A 61 -1.38 15.77 4.54
N GLY A 62 -0.11 15.53 4.26
CA GLY A 62 0.82 14.82 5.15
C GLY A 62 0.77 13.29 5.08
N SER A 63 -0.13 12.72 4.28
CA SER A 63 -0.26 11.27 4.09
C SER A 63 0.21 10.84 2.69
N PRO A 64 0.89 9.69 2.54
CA PRO A 64 1.22 9.14 1.23
C PRO A 64 -0.04 8.80 0.42
N ARG A 65 -0.08 9.25 -0.84
CA ARG A 65 -1.11 8.89 -1.82
C ARG A 65 -0.44 8.32 -3.07
N PRO A 66 -0.68 7.02 -3.40
CA PRO A 66 -0.20 6.44 -4.65
C PRO A 66 -0.72 7.21 -5.87
N SER A 67 0.15 7.48 -6.84
CA SER A 67 -0.16 8.29 -8.01
C SER A 67 -1.15 7.59 -8.95
N HIS A 68 -1.13 6.26 -8.99
CA HIS A 68 -1.95 5.47 -9.90
C HIS A 68 -3.21 4.90 -9.23
N ILE A 69 -4.34 4.92 -9.95
CA ILE A 69 -5.66 4.56 -9.39
C ILE A 69 -5.75 3.11 -8.93
N LYS A 70 -5.08 2.18 -9.62
CA LYS A 70 -5.06 0.75 -9.25
C LYS A 70 -4.54 0.57 -7.81
N GLU A 71 -3.50 1.30 -7.44
CA GLU A 71 -2.88 1.29 -6.12
C GLU A 71 -3.77 1.94 -5.08
N ARG A 72 -4.48 3.02 -5.43
CA ARG A 72 -5.49 3.62 -4.55
C ARG A 72 -6.65 2.66 -4.28
N VAL A 73 -7.18 1.98 -5.29
CA VAL A 73 -8.17 0.91 -5.08
C VAL A 73 -7.62 -0.19 -4.17
N ARG A 74 -6.38 -0.64 -4.39
CA ARG A 74 -5.75 -1.69 -3.58
C ARG A 74 -5.52 -1.27 -2.12
N ALA A 75 -5.17 0.00 -1.87
CA ALA A 75 -5.01 0.54 -0.53
C ALA A 75 -6.35 0.64 0.22
N LEU A 76 -7.45 0.92 -0.50
CA LEU A 76 -8.76 1.10 0.10
C LEU A 76 -9.51 -0.24 0.31
N GLY A 77 -9.57 -1.05 -0.74
CA GLY A 77 -10.41 -2.24 -0.82
C GLY A 77 -11.34 -2.24 -2.05
N PRO A 78 -12.21 -3.26 -2.17
CA PRO A 78 -13.03 -3.46 -3.37
C PRO A 78 -14.10 -2.38 -3.55
N THR A 79 -14.12 -1.71 -4.70
CA THR A 79 -15.11 -0.65 -5.02
C THR A 79 -16.55 -1.16 -5.14
N VAL A 80 -16.74 -2.46 -5.40
CA VAL A 80 -18.06 -3.10 -5.50
C VAL A 80 -18.56 -3.67 -4.16
N ARG A 81 -17.72 -3.69 -3.12
CA ARG A 81 -18.07 -4.11 -1.75
C ARG A 81 -17.46 -3.14 -0.73
N PRO A 82 -17.95 -1.89 -0.66
CA PRO A 82 -17.41 -0.87 0.26
C PRO A 82 -17.42 -1.32 1.73
N ASP A 83 -18.34 -2.22 2.10
CA ASP A 83 -18.44 -2.85 3.41
C ASP A 83 -17.23 -3.73 3.79
N LEU A 84 -16.38 -4.08 2.82
CA LEU A 84 -15.14 -4.84 3.00
C LEU A 84 -13.87 -3.97 2.89
N THR A 85 -14.01 -2.64 2.87
CA THR A 85 -12.85 -1.72 2.83
C THR A 85 -12.16 -1.64 4.19
N LEU A 86 -10.89 -1.22 4.20
CA LEU A 86 -10.09 -1.11 5.43
C LEU A 86 -10.52 0.05 6.33
N LYS A 87 -11.12 1.07 5.74
CA LYS A 87 -11.62 2.24 6.45
C LYS A 87 -13.09 2.02 6.82
N PRO A 88 -13.57 2.65 7.92
CA PRO A 88 -14.98 2.62 8.26
C PRO A 88 -15.84 3.03 7.07
N ALA A 89 -17.08 2.55 7.02
CA ALA A 89 -18.02 2.89 5.97
C ALA A 89 -18.24 4.42 5.91
N ASP A 90 -17.52 5.08 5.02
CA ASP A 90 -17.60 6.50 4.70
C ASP A 90 -18.14 6.62 3.27
N PRO A 91 -19.33 7.23 3.07
CA PRO A 91 -19.91 7.41 1.74
C PRO A 91 -19.00 8.15 0.75
N GLU A 92 -18.12 9.04 1.24
CA GLU A 92 -17.25 9.88 0.42
C GLU A 92 -15.91 9.22 0.10
N ILE A 93 -15.66 8.01 0.58
CA ILE A 93 -14.34 7.37 0.49
C ILE A 93 -13.91 7.05 -0.95
N GLY A 94 -14.86 6.93 -1.87
CA GLY A 94 -14.61 6.78 -3.30
C GLY A 94 -13.85 7.97 -3.90
N ASN A 95 -13.99 9.17 -3.32
CA ASN A 95 -13.29 10.38 -3.78
C ASN A 95 -11.78 10.30 -3.55
N TRP A 96 -11.32 9.43 -2.64
CA TRP A 96 -9.89 9.19 -2.46
C TRP A 96 -9.29 8.39 -3.63
N VAL A 97 -10.09 7.54 -4.26
CA VAL A 97 -9.68 6.68 -5.39
C VAL A 97 -9.65 7.42 -6.72
N ILE A 98 -10.56 8.37 -6.94
CA ILE A 98 -10.68 9.11 -8.21
C ILE A 98 -9.75 10.32 -8.20
#